data_AF-A0A2H9LCY4-F1
#
_entry.id   AF-A0A2H9LCY4-F1
#
_cell.length_a   1.000
_cell.length_b   1.000
_cell.length_c   1.000
_cell.angle_alpha   90.00
_cell.angle_beta   90.00
_cell.angle_gamma   90.00
#
_symmetry.space_group_name_H-M   'P 1'
#
loop_
_entity.id
_entity.type
_entity.pdbx_description
1 polymer ?
#
loop_
_entity_poly.entity_id
_entity_poly.type
_entity_poly.pdbx_seq_one_letter_code
_entity_poly.pdbx_strand_id
1 'polypeptide(L)'
;MTETLVRVEGAQEFILGKLVELGIFKTRSEVIRAGILELGKEYGVFANIKDLESELAARKMQKINSEVASGKRRLVKFDDALKELKIKRKDLK
;
A
#
# COMPACT_ATOMS: atom_id res chain seq x y z
N MET A 1 6.55 -7.81 -2.42
CA MET A 1 6.21 -7.60 -1.00
C MET A 1 7.54 -7.40 -0.29
N THR A 2 7.72 -6.32 0.46
CA THR A 2 8.98 -6.11 1.19
C THR A 2 8.83 -6.72 2.57
N GLU A 3 9.77 -7.58 2.94
CA GLU A 3 9.78 -8.23 4.25
C GLU A 3 10.80 -7.53 5.16
N THR A 4 10.51 -7.47 6.45
CA THR A 4 11.41 -6.88 7.44
C THR A 4 11.38 -7.74 8.69
N LEU A 5 12.55 -8.17 9.14
CA LEU A 5 12.71 -8.94 10.36
C LEU A 5 12.92 -7.97 11.53
N VAL A 6 12.08 -8.10 12.55
CA VAL A 6 12.12 -7.27 13.76
C VAL A 6 12.22 -8.16 14.97
N ARG A 7 13.12 -7.81 15.89
CA ARG A 7 13.23 -8.44 17.20
C ARG A 7 12.40 -7.63 18.19
N VAL A 8 11.47 -8.31 18.87
CA VAL A 8 10.54 -7.73 19.83
C VAL A 8 10.71 -8.51 21.14
N GLU A 9 10.98 -7.79 22.22
CA GLU A 9 11.24 -8.37 23.55
C GLU A 9 10.52 -7.54 24.63
N GLY A 10 10.19 -8.18 25.75
CA GLY A 10 9.58 -7.51 26.91
C GLY A 10 8.12 -7.07 26.68
N ALA A 11 7.80 -5.83 27.01
CA ALA A 11 6.42 -5.33 26.98
C ALA A 11 5.76 -5.44 25.60
N GLN A 12 6.52 -5.18 24.53
CA GLN A 12 6.01 -5.23 23.17
C GLN A 12 5.64 -6.65 22.76
N GLU A 13 6.48 -7.63 23.10
CA GLU A 13 6.20 -9.05 22.85
C GLU A 13 4.95 -9.50 23.60
N PHE A 14 4.82 -9.12 24.88
CA PHE A 14 3.65 -9.45 25.70
C PHE A 14 2.35 -8.89 25.10
N ILE A 15 2.34 -7.61 24.72
CA ILE A 15 1.16 -6.94 24.13
C ILE A 15 0.81 -7.59 22.79
N LEU A 16 1.81 -7.80 21.92
CA LEU A 16 1.64 -8.43 20.62
C LEU A 16 1.04 -9.84 20.75
N GLY A 17 1.51 -10.63 21.72
CA GLY A 17 0.96 -11.94 22.04
C GLY A 17 -0.49 -11.86 22.50
N LYS A 18 -0.78 -10.98 23.47
CA LYS A 18 -2.14 -10.83 24.03
C LYS A 18 -3.16 -10.41 22.99
N LEU A 19 -2.82 -9.49 22.09
CA LEU A 19 -3.73 -9.03 21.03
C LEU A 19 -4.11 -10.15 20.05
N VAL A 20 -3.21 -11.11 19.81
CA VAL A 20 -3.49 -12.29 18.99
C VAL A 20 -4.25 -13.36 19.78
N GLU A 21 -3.84 -13.63 21.02
CA GLU A 21 -4.52 -14.60 21.91
C GLU A 21 -5.99 -14.25 22.14
N LEU A 22 -6.31 -12.96 22.29
CA LEU A 22 -7.68 -12.47 22.44
C LEU A 22 -8.48 -12.49 21.14
N GLY A 23 -7.86 -12.84 20.00
CA GLY A 23 -8.50 -12.89 18.70
C GLY A 23 -8.83 -11.51 18.11
N ILE A 24 -8.30 -10.42 18.68
CA ILE A 24 -8.48 -9.06 18.14
C ILE A 24 -7.80 -8.94 16.77
N PHE A 25 -6.63 -9.56 16.65
CA PHE A 25 -5.91 -9.70 15.38
C PHE A 25 -5.60 -11.17 15.11
N LYS A 26 -5.59 -11.56 13.83
CA LYS A 26 -5.32 -12.94 13.41
C LYS A 26 -3.84 -13.27 13.46
N THR A 27 -2.97 -12.28 13.18
CA THR A 27 -1.53 -12.49 13.12
C THR A 27 -0.76 -11.35 13.80
N ARG A 28 0.44 -11.67 14.30
CA ARG A 28 1.40 -10.68 14.83
C ARG A 28 1.71 -9.57 13.80
N SER A 29 1.80 -9.93 12.52
CA SER A 29 2.04 -8.97 11.44
C SER A 29 0.91 -7.98 11.25
N GLU A 30 -0.34 -8.36 11.50
CA GLU A 30 -1.48 -7.42 11.48
C GLU A 30 -1.39 -6.41 12.61
N VAL A 31 -1.04 -6.86 13.82
CA VAL A 31 -0.83 -5.99 14.98
C VAL A 31 0.25 -4.95 14.67
N ILE A 32 1.40 -5.37 14.13
CA ILE A 32 2.50 -4.47 13.78
C ILE A 32 2.04 -3.45 12.73
N ARG A 33 1.31 -3.87 11.68
CA ARG A 33 0.80 -2.95 10.66
C ARG A 33 -0.18 -1.94 11.25
N ALA A 34 -1.10 -2.38 12.10
CA ALA A 34 -2.05 -1.50 12.78
C ALA A 34 -1.32 -0.48 13.67
N GLY A 35 -0.32 -0.93 14.44
CA GLY A 35 0.52 -0.06 15.27
C GLY A 35 1.26 1.00 14.47
N ILE A 36 1.87 0.64 13.34
CA ILE A 36 2.56 1.60 12.46
C ILE A 36 1.59 2.65 11.90
N LEU A 37 0.38 2.24 11.49
CA LEU A 37 -0.63 3.16 11.01
C LEU A 37 -1.10 4.13 12.09
N GLU A 38 -1.25 3.64 13.32
CA GLU A 38 -1.69 4.48 14.44
C GLU A 38 -0.61 5.47 14.86
N LEU A 39 0.66 5.05 14.94
CA LEU A 39 1.81 5.94 15.15
C LEU A 39 1.90 7.00 14.04
N GLY A 40 1.64 6.61 12.78
CA GLY A 40 1.61 7.56 11.66
C GLY A 40 0.58 8.68 11.84
N LYS A 41 -0.58 8.37 12.44
CA LYS A 41 -1.58 9.39 12.80
C LYS A 41 -1.11 10.23 13.99
N GLU A 42 -0.63 9.57 15.05
CA GLU A 42 -0.22 10.22 16.30
C GLU A 42 0.87 11.29 16.06
N TYR A 43 1.84 10.98 15.19
CA TYR A 43 2.93 11.89 14.86
C TYR A 43 2.65 12.77 13.63
N GLY A 44 1.43 12.77 13.10
CA GLY A 44 1.03 13.63 11.98
C GLY A 44 1.79 13.35 10.67
N VAL A 45 2.25 12.11 10.47
CA VAL A 45 2.90 11.69 9.20
C VAL A 45 1.93 11.85 8.02
N PHE A 46 0.63 11.73 8.29
CA PHE A 46 -0.46 12.13 7.40
C PHE A 46 -1.57 12.76 8.26
N ALA A 47 -2.12 13.89 7.84
CA ALA A 47 -3.18 14.57 8.61
C ALA A 47 -4.53 13.84 8.45
N ASN A 48 -4.75 13.22 7.30
CA ASN A 48 -5.91 12.38 7.03
C ASN A 48 -5.56 11.25 6.03
N ILE A 49 -6.45 10.27 5.88
CA ILE A 49 -6.24 9.12 4.98
C ILE A 49 -6.06 9.55 3.52
N LYS A 50 -6.72 10.62 3.07
CA LYS A 50 -6.59 11.10 1.68
C LYS A 50 -5.20 11.65 1.38
N ASP A 51 -4.51 12.23 2.37
CA ASP A 51 -3.14 12.69 2.20
C ASP A 51 -2.22 11.50 1.94
N LEU A 52 -2.39 10.41 2.69
CA LEU A 52 -1.65 9.17 2.50
C LEU A 52 -1.93 8.55 1.12
N GLU A 53 -3.19 8.49 0.70
CA GLU A 53 -3.58 7.99 -0.62
C GLU A 53 -2.96 8.83 -1.74
N SER A 54 -2.96 10.16 -1.59
CA SER A 54 -2.40 11.11 -2.56
C SER A 54 -0.89 10.93 -2.68
N GLU A 55 -0.18 10.81 -1.57
CA GLU A 55 1.26 10.54 -1.53
C GLU A 55 1.61 9.20 -2.19
N LEU A 56 0.85 8.15 -1.90
CA LEU A 56 1.04 6.83 -2.52
C LEU A 56 0.77 6.87 -4.03
N ALA A 57 -0.26 7.60 -4.46
CA ALA A 57 -0.56 7.80 -5.88
C ALA A 57 0.56 8.56 -6.58
N ALA A 58 1.08 9.63 -5.98
CA ALA A 58 2.19 10.42 -6.53
C ALA A 58 3.45 9.56 -6.69
N ARG A 59 3.83 8.76 -5.68
CA ARG A 59 4.97 7.83 -5.77
C ARG A 59 4.79 6.80 -6.88
N LYS A 60 3.57 6.28 -7.04
CA LYS A 60 3.26 5.34 -8.11
C LYS A 60 3.38 6.01 -9.48
N MET A 61 2.87 7.24 -9.64
CA MET A 61 3.02 8.01 -10.88
C MET A 61 4.49 8.26 -11.21
N GLN A 62 5.30 8.67 -10.24
CA GLN A 62 6.74 8.87 -10.42
C GLN A 62 7.44 7.59 -10.87
N LYS A 63 7.11 6.44 -10.24
CA LYS A 63 7.64 5.13 -10.65
C LYS A 63 7.23 4.74 -12.06
N ILE A 64 5.97 4.98 -12.44
CA ILE A 64 5.50 4.70 -13.81
C ILE A 64 6.24 5.57 -14.81
N ASN A 65 6.40 6.87 -14.52
CA ASN A 65 7.13 7.78 -15.39
C ASN A 65 8.60 7.36 -15.56
N SER A 66 9.28 6.90 -14.50
CA SER A 66 10.65 6.40 -14.61
C SER A 66 10.73 5.08 -15.38
N GLU A 67 9.74 4.19 -15.24
CA GLU A 67 9.65 2.96 -16.04
C GLU A 67 9.37 3.23 -17.53
N VAL A 68 8.57 4.25 -17.85
CA VAL A 68 8.35 4.70 -19.23
C VAL A 68 9.62 5.34 -19.79
N ALA A 69 10.27 6.23 -19.05
CA ALA A 69 11.50 6.90 -19.47
C ALA A 69 12.66 5.91 -19.70
N SER A 70 12.74 4.85 -18.90
CA SER A 70 13.72 3.77 -19.07
C SER A 70 13.34 2.74 -20.14
N GLY A 71 12.21 2.92 -20.84
CA GLY A 71 11.73 2.02 -21.89
C GLY A 71 11.17 0.69 -21.38
N LYS A 72 11.09 0.47 -20.06
CA LYS A 72 10.51 -0.75 -19.47
C LYS A 72 8.99 -0.82 -19.66
N ARG A 73 8.33 0.31 -19.88
CA ARG A 73 6.90 0.39 -20.23
C ARG A 73 6.68 1.06 -21.57
N ARG A 74 5.80 0.45 -22.36
CA ARG A 74 5.31 1.02 -23.63
C ARG A 74 4.09 1.89 -23.37
N LEU A 75 4.10 3.10 -23.91
CA LEU A 75 2.89 3.93 -24.02
C LEU A 75 2.05 3.41 -25.19
N VAL A 76 0.77 3.16 -24.94
CA VAL A 76 -0.19 2.70 -25.94
C VAL A 76 -1.27 3.75 -26.10
N LYS A 77 -1.73 3.95 -27.34
CA LYS A 77 -2.87 4.81 -27.61
C LYS A 77 -4.14 4.16 -27.06
N PHE A 78 -5.06 5.01 -26.60
CA PHE A 78 -6.29 4.57 -25.96
C PHE A 78 -7.12 3.60 -26.82
N ASP A 79 -7.27 3.89 -28.11
CA ASP A 79 -8.06 3.04 -29.03
C ASP A 79 -7.39 1.68 -29.30
N ASP A 80 -6.06 1.60 -29.23
CA ASP A 80 -5.33 0.35 -29.41
C ASP A 80 -5.37 -0.51 -28.16
N ALA A 81 -5.32 0.11 -26.97
CA ALA A 81 -5.50 -0.58 -25.70
C ALA A 81 -6.91 -1.19 -25.56
N LEU A 82 -7.94 -0.50 -26.04
CA LEU A 82 -9.32 -1.03 -26.04
C LEU A 82 -9.48 -2.26 -26.94
N LYS A 83 -8.84 -2.26 -28.12
CA LYS A 83 -8.83 -3.41 -29.04
C LYS A 83 -8.12 -4.60 -28.40
N GLU A 84 -6.98 -4.37 -27.77
CA GLU A 84 -6.18 -5.40 -27.11
C GLU A 84 -6.93 -6.05 -25.93
N LEU A 85 -7.64 -5.24 -25.13
CA LEU A 85 -8.43 -5.70 -23.99
C LEU A 85 -9.83 -6.22 -24.37
N LYS A 86 -10.23 -6.11 -25.65
CA LYS A 86 -11.57 -6.48 -26.16
C LYS A 86 -12.73 -5.78 -25.42
N ILE A 87 -12.48 -4.60 -24.86
CA ILE A 87 -13.50 -3.82 -24.12
C ILE A 87 -14.13 -2.82 -25.09
N LYS A 88 -15.46 -2.72 -25.10
CA LYS A 88 -16.13 -1.67 -25.88
C LYS A 88 -16.15 -0.39 -25.06
N ARG A 89 -15.94 0.75 -25.73
CA ARG A 89 -15.93 2.08 -25.11
C ARG A 89 -17.24 2.41 -24.34
N LYS A 90 -18.33 1.71 -24.64
CA LYS A 90 -19.64 1.85 -23.98
C LYS A 90 -19.69 1.23 -22.58
N ASP A 91 -18.75 0.34 -22.26
CA ASP A 91 -18.73 -0.45 -21.02
C ASP A 91 -17.92 0.23 -19.89
N LEU A 92 -17.35 1.40 -20.16
CA LEU A 92 -16.50 2.18 -19.24
C LEU A 92 -17.25 3.33 -18.54
N LYS A 93 -18.58 3.30 -18.56
CA LYS A 93 -19.45 4.32 -17.93
C LYS A 93 -19.81 3.96 -16.50
#